data_AF-A0A1S1JTL9-F1
#
_entry.id   AF-A0A1S1JTL9-F1
#
_cell.length_a   1.000
_cell.length_b   1.000
_cell.length_c   1.000
_cell.angle_alpha   90.00
_cell.angle_beta   90.00
_cell.angle_gamma   90.00
#
_symmetry.space_group_name_H-M   'P 1'
#
loop_
_entity.id
_entity.type
_entity.pdbx_description
1 polymer ?
#
loop_
_entity_poly.entity_id
_entity_poly.type
_entity_poly.pdbx_seq_one_letter_code
_entity_poly.pdbx_strand_id
1 'polypeptide(L)'
;MSRGPGALQRRILGALWSRGESDCYDISALSDLFPEYFLEECTALHARWRWYTVDLLDVVAFGDPRSHRVSAHRAVRSLARARRVQIMNRCPYDDPFLAQVDYYGNRFGGIDLAEIGQYADPRWPGRQGRPLWFRLPPPITDHVPDDDQLIRLELLQEGFIPEALDEFTGTTDRSAAWRSDTGQYLRWLFCGPSASG
;
A
#
# COMPACT_ATOMS: atom_id res chain seq x y z
N MET A 1 -15.08 2.50 -34.24
CA MET A 1 -13.76 3.04 -33.84
C MET A 1 -13.82 3.49 -32.38
N SER A 2 -13.25 2.75 -31.44
CA SER A 2 -13.12 3.26 -30.06
C SER A 2 -12.04 4.33 -30.07
N ARG A 3 -12.42 5.59 -29.84
CA ARG A 3 -11.45 6.64 -29.49
C ARG A 3 -10.63 6.09 -28.31
N GLY A 4 -9.30 6.06 -28.44
CA GLY A 4 -8.40 5.49 -27.43
C GLY A 4 -8.54 6.15 -26.05
N PRO A 5 -7.74 5.75 -25.06
CA PRO A 5 -7.89 6.24 -23.69
C PRO A 5 -7.88 7.77 -23.64
N GLY A 6 -8.83 8.37 -22.93
CA GLY A 6 -8.88 9.82 -22.71
C GLY A 6 -7.70 10.33 -21.86
N ALA A 7 -7.51 11.65 -21.78
CA ALA A 7 -6.37 12.25 -21.09
C ALA A 7 -6.21 11.75 -19.64
N LEU A 8 -7.28 11.71 -18.87
CA LEU A 8 -7.26 11.21 -17.48
C LEU A 8 -6.91 9.72 -17.37
N GLN A 9 -7.39 8.90 -18.32
CA GLN A 9 -7.06 7.47 -18.36
C GLN A 9 -5.57 7.26 -18.67
N ARG A 10 -5.01 8.04 -19.60
CA ARG A 10 -3.58 8.01 -19.90
C ARG A 10 -2.74 8.45 -18.70
N ARG A 11 -3.18 9.49 -17.97
CA ARG A 11 -2.51 9.93 -16.73
C ARG A 11 -2.50 8.82 -15.67
N ILE A 12 -3.64 8.16 -15.44
CA ILE A 12 -3.73 7.05 -14.48
C ILE A 12 -2.80 5.90 -14.88
N LEU A 13 -2.84 5.48 -16.15
CA LEU A 13 -1.95 4.40 -16.62
C LEU A 13 -0.48 4.80 -16.52
N GLY A 14 -0.12 6.01 -16.95
CA GLY A 14 1.25 6.50 -16.87
C GLY A 14 1.77 6.53 -15.42
N ALA A 15 0.95 6.99 -14.48
CA ALA A 15 1.29 6.99 -13.05
C ALA A 15 1.48 5.56 -12.52
N LEU A 16 0.58 4.63 -12.87
CA LEU A 16 0.70 3.23 -12.47
C LEU A 16 1.97 2.56 -13.01
N TRP A 17 2.28 2.77 -14.30
CA TRP A 17 3.49 2.23 -14.92
C TRP A 17 4.76 2.81 -14.28
N SER A 18 4.80 4.13 -14.09
CA SER A 18 5.92 4.78 -13.41
C SER A 18 6.10 4.24 -11.99
N ARG A 19 5.02 4.07 -11.21
CA ARG A 19 5.11 3.47 -9.87
C ARG A 19 5.57 2.02 -9.92
N GLY A 20 5.07 1.21 -10.87
CA GLY A 20 5.50 -0.18 -11.02
C GLY A 20 7.01 -0.33 -11.29
N GLU A 21 7.63 0.67 -11.92
CA GLU A 21 9.07 0.69 -12.20
C GLU A 21 9.91 1.31 -11.08
N SER A 22 9.37 2.27 -10.32
CA SER A 22 10.16 3.11 -9.41
C SER A 22 9.70 3.11 -7.95
N ASP A 23 8.63 2.40 -7.58
CA ASP A 23 8.17 2.28 -6.19
C ASP A 23 9.06 1.26 -5.47
N CYS A 24 10.12 1.77 -4.84
CA CYS A 24 11.05 1.00 -4.03
C CYS A 24 11.30 1.65 -2.67
N TYR A 25 11.80 0.87 -1.72
CA TYR A 25 12.19 1.33 -0.40
C TYR A 25 13.48 0.66 0.05
N ASP A 26 14.40 1.48 0.52
CA ASP A 26 15.68 1.04 1.05
C ASP A 26 15.47 0.41 2.43
N ILE A 27 15.84 -0.87 2.55
CA ILE A 27 15.72 -1.64 3.79
C ILE A 27 17.08 -1.90 4.44
N SER A 28 18.18 -1.33 3.91
CA SER A 28 19.53 -1.64 4.39
C SER A 28 19.74 -1.31 5.87
N ALA A 29 18.98 -0.35 6.41
CA ALA A 29 19.06 0.07 7.80
C ALA A 29 18.05 -0.66 8.72
N LEU A 30 17.26 -1.61 8.19
CA LEU A 30 16.17 -2.26 8.91
C LEU A 30 16.54 -3.67 9.39
N SER A 31 17.71 -3.83 10.00
CA SER A 31 18.19 -5.12 10.54
C SER A 31 17.23 -5.78 11.53
N ASP A 32 16.40 -4.98 12.20
CA ASP A 32 15.47 -5.48 13.21
C ASP A 32 14.14 -5.97 12.60
N LEU A 33 13.90 -5.70 11.31
CA LEU A 33 12.74 -6.16 10.55
C LEU A 33 13.08 -7.24 9.53
N PHE A 34 14.35 -7.32 9.11
CA PHE A 34 14.81 -8.24 8.08
C PHE A 34 16.01 -9.04 8.56
N PRO A 35 16.02 -10.35 8.34
CA PRO A 35 17.16 -11.16 8.75
C PRO A 35 18.41 -10.80 7.93
N GLU A 36 19.58 -10.91 8.56
CA GLU A 36 20.87 -10.49 7.97
C GLU A 36 21.13 -11.13 6.59
N TYR A 37 20.88 -12.45 6.45
CA TYR A 37 21.05 -13.15 5.17
C TYR A 37 20.21 -12.56 4.04
N PHE A 38 19.03 -12.00 4.34
CA PHE A 38 18.18 -11.37 3.33
C PHE A 38 18.78 -10.01 2.91
N LEU A 39 19.33 -9.26 3.87
CA LEU A 39 19.95 -7.96 3.62
C LEU A 39 21.28 -8.07 2.85
N GLU A 40 21.98 -9.20 2.96
CA GLU A 40 23.17 -9.50 2.14
C GLU A 40 22.82 -9.66 0.64
N GLU A 41 21.63 -10.18 0.33
CA GLU A 41 21.17 -10.41 -1.04
C GLU A 41 20.35 -9.24 -1.60
N CYS A 42 19.64 -8.52 -0.73
CA CYS A 42 18.66 -7.52 -1.11
C CYS A 42 18.63 -6.35 -0.12
N THR A 43 18.97 -5.15 -0.61
CA THR A 43 18.91 -3.92 0.21
C THR A 43 17.70 -3.05 -0.11
N ALA A 44 16.88 -3.41 -1.08
CA ALA A 44 15.71 -2.62 -1.46
C ALA A 44 14.52 -3.51 -1.81
N LEU A 45 13.35 -3.18 -1.26
CA LEU A 45 12.09 -3.81 -1.66
C LEU A 45 11.43 -3.00 -2.77
N HIS A 46 10.67 -3.69 -3.61
CA HIS A 46 9.92 -3.11 -4.72
C HIS A 46 8.43 -3.37 -4.56
N ALA A 47 7.58 -2.45 -5.01
CA ALA A 47 6.12 -2.58 -4.92
C ALA A 47 5.47 -2.55 -6.31
N ARG A 48 5.86 -3.52 -7.15
CA ARG A 48 5.56 -3.53 -8.59
C ARG A 48 4.06 -3.60 -8.89
N TRP A 49 3.31 -4.26 -8.01
CA TRP A 49 1.88 -4.54 -8.17
C TRP A 49 1.04 -4.07 -6.99
N ARG A 50 1.47 -2.98 -6.34
CA ARG A 50 0.77 -2.34 -5.24
C ARG A 50 -0.66 -1.93 -5.63
N TRP A 51 -1.58 -2.07 -4.68
CA TRP A 51 -2.91 -1.51 -4.77
C TRP A 51 -2.92 -0.03 -4.42
N TYR A 52 -3.50 0.80 -5.29
CA TYR A 52 -3.65 2.23 -5.06
C TYR A 52 -5.12 2.65 -5.03
N THR A 53 -5.39 3.75 -4.35
CA THR A 53 -6.56 4.60 -4.60
C THR A 53 -6.17 5.79 -5.49
N VAL A 54 -7.14 6.60 -5.91
CA VAL A 54 -6.84 7.80 -6.72
C VAL A 54 -6.06 8.85 -5.93
N ASP A 55 -6.19 8.85 -4.60
CA ASP A 55 -5.46 9.71 -3.68
C ASP A 55 -4.04 9.17 -3.45
N LEU A 56 -3.86 7.85 -3.20
CA LEU A 56 -2.53 7.24 -3.03
C LEU A 56 -1.66 7.29 -4.30
N LEU A 57 -2.28 7.26 -5.48
CA LEU A 57 -1.58 7.39 -6.76
C LEU A 57 -1.31 8.86 -7.15
N ASP A 58 -1.69 9.83 -6.30
CA ASP A 58 -1.55 11.27 -6.57
C ASP A 58 -2.23 11.73 -7.88
N VAL A 59 -3.30 11.03 -8.28
CA VAL A 59 -4.13 11.40 -9.44
C VAL A 59 -5.02 12.59 -9.08
N VAL A 60 -5.47 12.65 -7.82
CA VAL A 60 -6.28 13.71 -7.25
C VAL A 60 -5.57 14.23 -6.01
N ALA A 61 -5.44 15.56 -5.88
CA ALA A 61 -4.75 16.15 -4.74
C ALA A 61 -5.60 16.11 -3.46
N PHE A 62 -4.94 16.15 -2.32
CA PHE A 62 -5.63 16.40 -1.05
C PHE A 62 -6.32 17.77 -1.11
N GLY A 63 -7.60 17.83 -0.73
CA GLY A 63 -8.41 19.06 -0.83
C GLY A 63 -9.09 19.31 -2.18
N ASP A 64 -8.79 18.53 -3.24
CA ASP A 64 -9.49 18.67 -4.52
C ASP A 64 -11.00 18.43 -4.39
N PRO A 65 -11.84 19.05 -5.25
CA PRO A 65 -13.28 18.86 -5.22
C PRO A 65 -13.70 17.40 -5.43
N ARG A 66 -14.82 17.00 -4.83
CA ARG A 66 -15.41 15.66 -4.99
C ARG A 66 -15.62 15.26 -6.46
N SER A 67 -15.89 16.21 -7.35
CA SER A 67 -16.08 15.97 -8.79
C SER A 67 -14.83 15.40 -9.48
N HIS A 68 -13.63 15.76 -9.02
CA HIS A 68 -12.37 15.20 -9.54
C HIS A 68 -12.25 13.71 -9.19
N ARG A 69 -12.52 13.35 -7.92
CA ARG A 69 -12.55 11.93 -7.48
C ARG A 69 -13.58 11.11 -8.25
N VAL A 70 -14.79 11.66 -8.45
CA VAL A 70 -15.83 10.98 -9.24
C VAL A 70 -15.36 10.75 -10.69
N SER A 71 -14.72 11.74 -11.30
CA SER A 71 -14.17 11.63 -12.66
C SER A 71 -13.04 10.60 -12.74
N ALA A 72 -12.14 10.58 -11.76
CA ALA A 72 -11.07 9.60 -11.66
C ALA A 72 -11.62 8.18 -11.47
N HIS A 73 -12.59 7.97 -10.57
CA HIS A 73 -13.26 6.67 -10.41
C HIS A 73 -13.94 6.19 -11.71
N ARG A 74 -14.59 7.10 -12.45
CA ARG A 74 -15.17 6.76 -13.77
C ARG A 74 -14.09 6.34 -14.77
N ALA A 75 -12.96 7.03 -14.79
CA ALA A 75 -11.82 6.70 -15.65
C ALA A 75 -11.24 5.32 -15.29
N VAL A 76 -10.99 5.05 -14.00
CA VAL A 76 -10.52 3.74 -13.50
C VAL A 76 -11.48 2.62 -13.88
N ARG A 77 -12.80 2.79 -13.65
CA ARG A 77 -13.81 1.79 -14.05
C ARG A 77 -13.82 1.53 -15.55
N SER A 78 -13.62 2.57 -16.36
CA SER A 78 -13.51 2.39 -17.82
C SER A 78 -12.22 1.68 -18.22
N LEU A 79 -11.10 1.90 -17.54
CA LEU A 79 -9.85 1.15 -17.74
C LEU A 79 -10.03 -0.33 -17.36
N ALA A 80 -10.72 -0.60 -16.24
CA ALA A 80 -11.02 -1.95 -15.79
C ALA A 80 -11.90 -2.73 -16.77
N ARG A 81 -12.94 -2.07 -17.33
CA ARG A 81 -13.77 -2.66 -18.41
C ARG A 81 -12.95 -3.01 -19.65
N ALA A 82 -11.93 -2.22 -19.94
CA ALA A 82 -10.98 -2.48 -21.01
C ALA A 82 -9.85 -3.45 -20.61
N ARG A 83 -9.92 -4.08 -19.43
CA ARG A 83 -8.94 -5.01 -18.87
C ARG A 83 -7.52 -4.43 -18.76
N ARG A 84 -7.40 -3.11 -18.60
CA ARG A 84 -6.10 -2.44 -18.44
C ARG A 84 -5.62 -2.36 -17.00
N VAL A 85 -6.54 -2.46 -16.04
CA VAL A 85 -6.28 -2.44 -14.60
C VAL A 85 -7.19 -3.45 -13.90
N GLN A 86 -6.75 -3.97 -12.76
CA GLN A 86 -7.61 -4.68 -11.82
C GLN A 86 -8.28 -3.67 -10.87
N ILE A 87 -9.48 -3.99 -10.38
CA ILE A 87 -10.18 -3.15 -9.41
C ILE A 87 -10.72 -3.98 -8.24
N MET A 88 -10.79 -3.35 -7.08
CA MET A 88 -11.40 -3.92 -5.87
C MET A 88 -12.20 -2.84 -5.14
N ASN A 89 -13.38 -3.20 -4.63
CA ASN A 89 -14.26 -2.27 -3.89
C ASN A 89 -14.15 -2.41 -2.36
N ARG A 90 -13.25 -3.28 -1.88
CA ARG A 90 -12.90 -3.49 -0.47
C ARG A 90 -11.42 -3.23 -0.29
N CYS A 91 -10.98 -3.04 0.96
CA CYS A 91 -9.56 -2.97 1.30
C CYS A 91 -8.87 -4.26 0.78
N PRO A 92 -7.73 -4.16 0.08
CA PRO A 92 -7.00 -5.32 -0.42
C PRO A 92 -6.13 -5.99 0.65
N TYR A 93 -6.04 -5.40 1.84
CA TYR A 93 -5.22 -5.85 2.95
C TYR A 93 -6.15 -6.50 4.00
N ASP A 94 -5.93 -7.80 4.28
CA ASP A 94 -6.70 -8.64 5.22
C ASP A 94 -5.94 -8.81 6.57
N ASP A 95 -6.31 -9.74 7.45
CA ASP A 95 -5.57 -10.10 8.70
C ASP A 95 -4.07 -10.32 8.38
N PRO A 96 -3.10 -9.74 9.14
CA PRO A 96 -3.12 -9.27 10.53
C PRO A 96 -3.18 -7.75 10.64
N PHE A 97 -3.69 -7.09 9.60
CA PHE A 97 -3.99 -5.67 9.64
C PHE A 97 -5.35 -5.40 10.35
N LEU A 98 -5.83 -6.39 11.11
CA LEU A 98 -6.95 -6.37 12.03
C LEU A 98 -6.43 -6.86 13.39
N ALA A 99 -6.95 -6.30 14.49
CA ALA A 99 -6.55 -6.72 15.83
C ALA A 99 -6.80 -8.22 16.03
N GLN A 100 -5.76 -8.99 16.38
CA GLN A 100 -5.89 -10.41 16.69
C GLN A 100 -6.53 -10.57 18.06
N VAL A 101 -7.15 -11.74 18.31
CA VAL A 101 -7.77 -12.05 19.59
C VAL A 101 -7.05 -13.24 20.20
N ASP A 102 -6.50 -13.08 21.41
CA ASP A 102 -5.77 -14.16 22.08
C ASP A 102 -6.75 -15.23 22.59
N TYR A 103 -6.20 -16.32 23.12
CA TYR A 103 -6.98 -17.39 23.74
C TYR A 103 -7.92 -16.90 24.88
N TYR A 104 -7.60 -15.76 25.50
CA TYR A 104 -8.38 -15.15 26.58
C TYR A 104 -9.41 -14.11 26.10
N GLY A 105 -9.52 -13.89 24.78
CA GLY A 105 -10.44 -12.90 24.22
C GLY A 105 -9.90 -11.47 24.21
N ASN A 106 -8.65 -11.24 24.58
CA ASN A 106 -8.03 -9.93 24.52
C ASN A 106 -7.66 -9.61 23.08
N ARG A 107 -7.98 -8.39 22.65
CA ARG A 107 -7.44 -7.88 21.38
C ARG A 107 -5.96 -7.55 21.59
N PHE A 108 -5.08 -8.14 20.80
CA PHE A 108 -3.66 -7.90 20.83
C PHE A 108 -3.10 -7.92 19.41
N GLY A 109 -1.99 -7.20 19.20
CA GLY A 109 -1.31 -7.17 17.91
C GLY A 109 -2.12 -6.55 16.77
N GLY A 110 -1.45 -6.43 15.63
CA GLY A 110 -2.00 -5.94 14.37
C GLY A 110 -1.82 -4.45 14.16
N ILE A 111 -1.65 -4.07 12.89
CA ILE A 111 -1.55 -2.67 12.47
C ILE A 111 -2.97 -2.17 12.24
N ASP A 112 -3.47 -1.27 13.08
CA ASP A 112 -4.76 -0.61 12.81
C ASP A 112 -4.61 0.31 11.58
N LEU A 113 -5.07 -0.16 10.42
CA LEU A 113 -5.02 0.60 9.18
C LEU A 113 -5.77 1.94 9.26
N ALA A 114 -6.65 2.15 10.24
CA ALA A 114 -7.26 3.46 10.46
C ALA A 114 -6.23 4.50 10.93
N GLU A 115 -5.17 4.07 11.63
CA GLU A 115 -4.10 4.95 12.11
C GLU A 115 -3.28 5.55 10.97
N ILE A 116 -3.15 4.84 9.84
CA ILE A 116 -2.36 5.31 8.69
C ILE A 116 -2.84 6.69 8.25
N GLY A 117 -4.16 6.84 8.06
CA GLY A 117 -4.74 8.12 7.63
C GLY A 117 -4.60 9.25 8.65
N GLN A 118 -4.45 8.91 9.93
CA GLN A 118 -4.37 9.88 11.02
C GLN A 118 -2.93 10.30 11.33
N TYR A 119 -1.98 9.37 11.30
CA TYR A 119 -0.63 9.57 11.81
C TYR A 119 0.47 9.45 10.74
N ALA A 120 0.22 8.76 9.62
CA ALA A 120 1.26 8.41 8.66
C ALA A 120 1.09 9.09 7.29
N ASP A 121 -0.07 8.94 6.64
CA ASP A 121 -0.32 9.47 5.31
C ASP A 121 -1.81 9.85 5.10
N PRO A 122 -2.14 11.14 4.93
CA PRO A 122 -3.52 11.60 4.77
C PRO A 122 -4.17 11.16 3.45
N ARG A 123 -3.39 10.62 2.50
CA ARG A 123 -3.92 10.02 1.25
C ARG A 123 -4.57 8.66 1.50
N TRP A 124 -4.33 8.05 2.65
CA TRP A 124 -4.98 6.82 3.02
C TRP A 124 -6.50 7.01 3.03
N PRO A 125 -7.27 6.13 2.37
CA PRO A 125 -8.72 6.29 2.29
C PRO A 125 -9.33 6.17 3.69
N GLY A 126 -9.74 7.30 4.27
CA GLY A 126 -10.53 7.31 5.49
C GLY A 126 -11.89 6.61 5.32
N ARG A 127 -12.62 6.41 6.42
CA ARG A 127 -14.00 5.85 6.41
C ARG A 127 -15.00 6.61 5.51
N GLN A 128 -14.64 7.80 5.02
CA GLN A 128 -15.47 8.61 4.15
C GLN A 128 -15.27 8.27 2.67
N GLY A 129 -16.11 7.37 2.18
CA GLY A 129 -16.24 7.05 0.76
C GLY A 129 -15.67 5.68 0.44
N ARG A 130 -16.48 4.84 -0.23
CA ARG A 130 -16.10 3.50 -0.68
C ARG A 130 -14.86 3.62 -1.58
N PRO A 131 -13.64 3.33 -1.08
CA PRO A 131 -12.45 3.52 -1.89
C PRO A 131 -12.50 2.53 -3.05
N LEU A 132 -12.15 3.00 -4.24
CA LEU A 132 -11.94 2.14 -5.39
C LEU A 132 -10.44 1.87 -5.47
N TRP A 133 -10.05 0.65 -5.09
CA TRP A 133 -8.68 0.20 -5.21
C TRP A 133 -8.42 -0.30 -6.62
N PHE A 134 -7.25 -0.01 -7.16
CA PHE A 134 -6.85 -0.44 -8.48
C PHE A 134 -5.34 -0.58 -8.61
N ARG A 135 -4.91 -1.44 -9.53
CA ARG A 135 -3.50 -1.69 -9.85
C ARG A 135 -3.32 -2.15 -11.28
N LEU A 136 -2.07 -2.15 -11.75
CA LEU A 136 -1.72 -2.93 -12.94
C LEU A 136 -1.93 -4.41 -12.64
N PRO A 137 -2.44 -5.20 -13.60
CA PRO A 137 -2.46 -6.65 -13.44
C PRO A 137 -1.01 -7.14 -13.29
N PRO A 138 -0.71 -8.03 -12.33
CA PRO A 138 0.58 -8.70 -12.31
C PRO A 138 0.78 -9.49 -13.63
N PRO A 139 2.02 -9.73 -14.06
CA PRO A 139 2.29 -10.59 -15.20
C PRO A 139 1.69 -11.98 -14.97
N ILE A 140 1.37 -12.68 -16.05
CA ILE A 140 0.88 -14.05 -15.98
C ILE A 140 2.10 -14.96 -15.74
N THR A 141 2.62 -14.90 -14.51
CA THR A 141 3.71 -15.74 -14.02
C THR A 141 3.32 -16.22 -12.62
N ASP A 142 3.65 -17.47 -12.30
CA ASP A 142 3.36 -18.03 -10.97
C ASP A 142 4.36 -17.58 -9.91
N HIS A 143 5.39 -16.81 -10.30
CA HIS A 143 6.45 -16.35 -9.41
C HIS A 143 6.35 -14.84 -9.17
N VAL A 144 6.30 -14.47 -7.89
CA VAL A 144 6.50 -13.11 -7.38
C VAL A 144 7.96 -13.01 -6.93
N PRO A 145 8.72 -11.98 -7.33
CA PRO A 145 10.09 -11.79 -6.86
C PRO A 145 10.18 -11.68 -5.33
N ASP A 146 11.23 -12.24 -4.73
CA ASP A 146 11.42 -12.26 -3.26
C ASP A 146 11.56 -10.86 -2.64
N ASP A 147 12.05 -9.90 -3.43
CA ASP A 147 12.17 -8.49 -3.06
C ASP A 147 10.85 -7.70 -3.23
N ASP A 148 9.76 -8.35 -3.63
CA ASP A 148 8.48 -7.68 -3.82
C ASP A 148 7.72 -7.52 -2.51
N GLN A 149 7.08 -6.36 -2.38
CA GLN A 149 6.16 -5.99 -1.31
C GLN A 149 5.07 -7.05 -1.08
N LEU A 150 4.61 -7.74 -2.14
CA LEU A 150 3.61 -8.80 -2.00
C LEU A 150 4.08 -9.94 -1.10
N ILE A 151 5.34 -10.38 -1.21
CA ILE A 151 5.91 -11.43 -0.35
C ILE A 151 5.92 -10.96 1.11
N ARG A 152 6.23 -9.68 1.36
CA ARG A 152 6.25 -9.15 2.71
C ARG A 152 4.86 -9.05 3.32
N LEU A 153 3.87 -8.65 2.52
CA LEU A 153 2.48 -8.69 2.96
C LEU A 153 2.07 -10.13 3.28
N GLU A 154 2.37 -11.10 2.41
CA GLU A 154 2.04 -12.51 2.63
C GLU A 154 2.67 -13.06 3.92
N LEU A 155 3.98 -12.85 4.14
CA LEU A 155 4.66 -13.29 5.37
C LEU A 155 4.02 -12.71 6.63
N LEU A 156 3.66 -11.42 6.61
CA LEU A 156 2.94 -10.82 7.73
C LEU A 156 1.61 -11.53 7.94
N GLN A 157 0.83 -11.76 6.88
CA GLN A 157 -0.46 -12.48 6.92
C GLN A 157 -0.37 -13.92 7.42
N GLU A 158 0.75 -14.59 7.17
CA GLU A 158 1.03 -15.92 7.70
C GLU A 158 1.50 -15.93 9.16
N GLY A 159 1.64 -14.75 9.78
CA GLY A 159 1.98 -14.60 11.20
C GLY A 159 3.48 -14.47 11.48
N PHE A 160 4.30 -14.22 10.46
CA PHE A 160 5.70 -13.86 10.67
C PHE A 160 5.81 -12.41 11.16
N ILE A 161 5.88 -12.21 12.47
CA ILE A 161 5.96 -10.89 13.11
C ILE A 161 7.39 -10.67 13.63
N PRO A 162 8.19 -9.79 13.00
CA PRO A 162 9.48 -9.38 13.55
C PRO A 162 9.34 -8.66 14.89
N GLU A 163 10.35 -8.74 15.75
CA GLU A 163 10.36 -8.10 17.08
C GLU A 163 10.11 -6.59 16.99
N ALA A 164 10.77 -5.90 16.05
CA ALA A 164 10.56 -4.46 15.84
C ALA A 164 9.12 -4.10 15.42
N LEU A 165 8.38 -5.04 14.80
CA LEU A 165 6.96 -4.85 14.49
C LEU A 165 6.10 -5.04 15.73
N ASP A 166 6.42 -6.00 16.59
CA ASP A 166 5.75 -6.21 17.87
C ASP A 166 5.90 -4.96 18.77
N GLU A 167 7.12 -4.43 18.90
CA GLU A 167 7.41 -3.19 19.63
C GLU A 167 6.61 -1.98 19.07
N PHE A 168 6.55 -1.86 17.74
CA PHE A 168 5.75 -0.84 17.08
C PHE A 168 4.27 -0.95 17.47
N THR A 169 3.70 -2.16 17.50
CA THR A 169 2.29 -2.35 17.89
C THR A 169 2.05 -2.12 19.38
N GLY A 170 3.02 -2.42 20.24
CA GLY A 170 2.95 -2.19 21.69
C GLY A 170 3.14 -0.73 22.12
N THR A 171 3.61 0.15 21.23
CA THR A 171 3.90 1.55 21.56
C THR A 171 2.62 2.36 21.78
N THR A 172 2.45 2.95 22.96
CA THR A 172 1.28 3.78 23.33
C THR A 172 1.23 5.13 22.59
N ASP A 173 2.37 5.80 22.40
CA ASP A 173 2.44 7.03 21.60
C ASP A 173 2.44 6.71 20.11
N ARG A 174 1.24 6.62 19.52
CA ARG A 174 1.06 6.27 18.11
C ARG A 174 1.73 7.26 17.14
N SER A 175 1.83 8.54 17.50
CA SER A 175 2.49 9.54 16.66
C SER A 175 4.01 9.36 16.64
N ALA A 176 4.61 8.99 17.78
CA ALA A 176 6.00 8.58 17.81
C ALA A 176 6.24 7.26 17.06
N ALA A 177 5.36 6.27 17.22
CA ALA A 177 5.46 4.98 16.54
C ALA A 177 5.49 5.14 15.01
N TRP A 178 4.57 5.91 14.42
CA TRP A 178 4.54 6.13 12.96
C TRP A 178 5.71 6.97 12.41
N ARG A 179 6.50 7.61 13.28
CA ARG A 179 7.73 8.33 12.90
C ARG A 179 8.99 7.47 13.00
N SER A 180 8.94 6.32 13.68
CA SER A 180 10.07 5.38 13.76
C SER A 180 10.39 4.76 12.40
N ASP A 181 11.54 4.10 12.29
CA ASP A 181 11.95 3.42 11.06
C ASP A 181 10.94 2.32 10.66
N THR A 182 10.43 1.55 11.63
CA THR A 182 9.33 0.61 11.41
C THR A 182 8.06 1.32 10.90
N GLY A 183 7.69 2.46 11.50
CA GLY A 183 6.53 3.24 11.06
C GLY A 183 6.68 3.78 9.63
N GLN A 184 7.88 4.23 9.26
CA GLN A 184 8.20 4.71 7.92
C GLN A 184 8.18 3.56 6.89
N TYR A 185 8.73 2.40 7.26
CA TYR A 185 8.64 1.19 6.45
C TYR A 185 7.18 0.78 6.23
N LEU A 186 6.37 0.69 7.29
CA LEU A 186 4.96 0.33 7.18
C LEU A 186 4.17 1.35 6.36
N ARG A 187 4.46 2.65 6.54
CA ARG A 187 3.87 3.69 5.71
C ARG A 187 4.17 3.46 4.24
N TRP A 188 5.43 3.20 3.87
CA TRP A 188 5.76 2.82 2.51
C TRP A 188 5.07 1.52 2.10
N LEU A 189 5.07 0.50 2.96
CA LEU A 189 4.48 -0.80 2.72
C LEU A 189 2.99 -0.71 2.40
N PHE A 190 2.24 0.29 2.86
CA PHE A 190 0.82 0.44 2.48
C PHE A 190 0.56 1.53 1.46
N CYS A 191 1.22 2.67 1.59
CA CYS A 191 0.92 3.89 0.83
C CYS A 191 1.83 4.11 -0.38
N GLY A 192 2.93 3.37 -0.48
CA GLY A 192 4.01 3.67 -1.41
C GLY A 192 4.81 4.90 -0.98
N PRO A 193 5.58 5.51 -1.90
CA PRO A 193 6.46 6.61 -1.56
C PRO A 193 5.64 7.80 -1.08
N SER A 194 6.19 8.51 -0.09
CA SER A 194 5.72 9.86 0.21
C SER A 194 5.67 10.64 -1.08
N ALA A 195 4.58 11.37 -1.34
CA ALA A 195 4.61 12.38 -2.39
C ALA A 195 5.82 13.27 -2.09
N SER A 196 6.81 13.24 -3.00
CA SER A 196 7.96 14.11 -2.94
C SER A 196 7.46 15.54 -2.73
N GLY A 197 7.91 16.19 -1.65
CA GLY A 197 7.82 17.63 -1.51
C GLY A 197 8.56 18.34 -2.64
#